data_AF-A0A1R1S4F0-F1
#
_entry.id   AF-A0A1R1S4F0-F1
#
_cell.length_a   1.000
_cell.length_b   1.000
_cell.length_c   1.000
_cell.angle_alpha   90.00
_cell.angle_beta   90.00
_cell.angle_gamma   90.00
#
_symmetry.space_group_name_H-M   'P 1'
#
loop_
_entity.id
_entity.type
_entity.pdbx_description
1 polymer ?
#
loop_
_entity_poly.entity_id
_entity_poly.type
_entity_poly.pdbx_seq_one_letter_code
_entity_poly.pdbx_strand_id
1 'polypeptide(L)'
;TDEARGGVLTVGAARAGALLERQLTLARTRAHTAALQALGSSRFHAVADAVALLASEVPLDEAAAARPAELALPPLAELAQRRLAEAVEALPLGRAGHPYNAEALIHGLAATPAADAPPASERQDAPWHQVRRLLRLRRYALEVLDAGDRPDGSGPAEADPSLSVRLLAAGQALERHRDAAEAAAAAAAAARTPRIAPATAYALGVLHADQRHEVEAARFAFGRIWQRTLSSASQASQGLSVS
;
A
#
# COMPACT_ATOMS: atom_id res chain seq x y z
N THR A 1 -13.19 -4.29 -43.10
CA THR A 1 -12.76 -3.01 -42.47
C THR A 1 -12.59 -3.15 -40.96
N ASP A 2 -13.36 -4.02 -40.29
CA ASP A 2 -13.23 -4.29 -38.85
C ASP A 2 -12.02 -5.15 -38.48
N GLU A 3 -11.70 -6.19 -39.27
CA GLU A 3 -10.47 -7.00 -39.10
C GLU A 3 -9.18 -6.18 -39.22
N ALA A 4 -9.13 -5.23 -40.17
CA ALA A 4 -7.97 -4.35 -40.34
C ALA A 4 -7.78 -3.40 -39.14
N ARG A 5 -8.88 -2.94 -38.52
CA ARG A 5 -8.83 -2.16 -37.27
C ARG A 5 -8.38 -3.03 -36.09
N GLY A 6 -8.90 -4.25 -36.00
CA GLY A 6 -8.45 -5.24 -35.02
C GLY A 6 -6.94 -5.51 -35.11
N GLY A 7 -6.43 -5.70 -36.33
CA GLY A 7 -4.99 -5.90 -36.57
C GLY A 7 -4.11 -4.70 -36.19
N VAL A 8 -4.58 -3.46 -36.39
CA VAL A 8 -3.84 -2.26 -35.97
C VAL A 8 -3.81 -2.12 -34.44
N LEU A 9 -4.90 -2.49 -33.76
CA LEU A 9 -4.98 -2.47 -32.30
C LEU A 9 -4.08 -3.53 -31.64
N THR A 10 -4.02 -4.74 -32.21
CA THR A 10 -3.12 -5.80 -31.71
C THR A 10 -1.66 -5.44 -31.90
N VAL A 11 -1.30 -4.84 -33.05
CA VAL A 11 0.06 -4.29 -33.28
C VAL A 11 0.36 -3.13 -32.32
N GLY A 12 -0.63 -2.28 -32.03
CA GLY A 12 -0.53 -1.20 -31.04
C GLY A 12 -0.21 -1.72 -29.65
N ALA A 13 -0.92 -2.75 -29.20
CA ALA A 13 -0.72 -3.41 -27.91
C ALA A 13 0.66 -4.10 -27.82
N ALA A 14 1.07 -4.83 -28.86
CA ALA A 14 2.39 -5.46 -28.91
C ALA A 14 3.53 -4.43 -28.79
N ARG A 15 3.41 -3.30 -29.51
CA ARG A 15 4.38 -2.20 -29.41
C ARG A 15 4.37 -1.52 -28.04
N ALA A 16 3.21 -1.37 -27.40
CA ALA A 16 3.10 -0.83 -26.05
C ALA A 16 3.79 -1.74 -25.04
N GLY A 17 3.57 -3.06 -25.14
CA GLY A 17 4.25 -4.07 -24.33
C GLY A 17 5.77 -4.00 -24.49
N ALA A 18 6.27 -4.00 -25.73
CA ALA A 18 7.71 -3.90 -25.99
C ALA A 18 8.34 -2.59 -25.47
N LEU A 19 7.60 -1.48 -25.54
CA LEU A 19 8.05 -0.20 -25.00
C LEU A 19 8.18 -0.26 -23.47
N LEU A 20 7.14 -0.74 -22.78
CA LEU A 20 7.14 -0.89 -21.32
C LEU A 20 8.22 -1.85 -20.85
N GLU A 21 8.35 -3.01 -21.49
CA GLU A 21 9.37 -4.01 -21.15
C GLU A 21 10.79 -3.44 -21.25
N ARG A 22 11.08 -2.71 -22.32
CA ARG A 22 12.36 -2.02 -22.47
C ARG A 22 12.58 -0.99 -21.35
N GLN A 23 11.58 -0.15 -21.06
CA GLN A 23 11.70 0.90 -20.05
C GLN A 23 11.89 0.30 -18.65
N LEU A 24 11.07 -0.68 -18.26
CA LEU A 24 11.12 -1.34 -16.96
C LEU A 24 12.40 -2.15 -16.79
N THR A 25 12.89 -2.80 -17.84
CA THR A 25 14.19 -3.50 -17.80
C THR A 25 15.34 -2.53 -17.55
N LEU A 26 15.37 -1.39 -18.25
CA LEU A 26 16.39 -0.36 -18.01
C LEU A 26 16.30 0.23 -16.60
N ALA A 27 15.08 0.51 -16.12
CA ALA A 27 14.86 0.98 -14.76
C ALA A 27 15.36 -0.05 -13.73
N ARG A 28 15.07 -1.34 -13.94
CA ARG A 28 15.54 -2.44 -13.09
C ARG A 28 17.06 -2.54 -13.06
N THR A 29 17.74 -2.49 -14.20
CA THR A 29 19.22 -2.56 -14.25
C THR A 29 19.86 -1.37 -13.54
N ARG A 30 19.31 -0.17 -13.71
CA ARG A 30 19.76 1.03 -13.00
C ARG A 30 19.53 0.91 -11.49
N ALA A 31 18.34 0.49 -11.07
CA ALA A 31 18.01 0.27 -9.67
C ALA A 31 18.90 -0.80 -9.03
N HIS A 32 19.20 -1.88 -9.74
CA HIS A 32 20.11 -2.93 -9.29
C HIS A 32 21.51 -2.39 -9.04
N THR A 33 22.07 -1.64 -10.00
CA THR A 33 23.39 -1.03 -9.85
C THR A 33 23.41 -0.05 -8.69
N ALA A 34 22.40 0.82 -8.58
CA ALA A 34 22.27 1.78 -7.48
C ALA A 34 22.12 1.08 -6.12
N ALA A 35 21.41 -0.05 -6.05
CA ALA A 35 21.28 -0.85 -4.84
C ALA A 35 22.63 -1.45 -4.42
N LEU A 36 23.41 -2.02 -5.35
CA LEU A 36 24.74 -2.53 -5.04
C LEU A 36 25.70 -1.42 -4.57
N GLN A 37 25.63 -0.25 -5.19
CA GLN A 37 26.40 0.93 -4.74
C GLN A 37 25.99 1.38 -3.33
N ALA A 38 24.68 1.40 -3.04
CA ALA A 38 24.19 1.74 -1.71
C ALA A 38 24.65 0.72 -0.67
N LEU A 39 24.60 -0.58 -0.98
CA LEU A 39 25.06 -1.67 -0.10
C LEU A 39 26.56 -1.60 0.20
N GLY A 40 27.39 -1.13 -0.75
CA GLY A 40 28.82 -0.90 -0.55
C GLY A 40 29.16 0.45 0.08
N SER A 41 28.17 1.26 0.45
CA SER A 41 28.41 2.61 0.98
C SER A 41 28.67 2.58 2.50
N SER A 42 29.49 3.52 2.97
CA SER A 42 29.71 3.74 4.41
C SER A 42 28.40 4.02 5.16
N ARG A 43 27.43 4.69 4.52
CA ARG A 43 26.11 4.93 5.08
C ARG A 43 25.35 3.64 5.37
N PHE A 44 25.43 2.66 4.46
CA PHE A 44 24.78 1.37 4.69
C PHE A 44 25.50 0.59 5.80
N HIS A 45 26.83 0.56 5.79
CA HIS A 45 27.61 -0.09 6.85
C HIS A 45 27.31 0.51 8.23
N ALA A 46 27.23 1.84 8.36
CA ALA A 46 26.88 2.48 9.62
C ALA A 46 25.49 2.07 10.15
N VAL A 47 24.51 1.88 9.26
CA VAL A 47 23.19 1.36 9.64
C VAL A 47 23.26 -0.11 10.01
N ALA A 48 23.99 -0.93 9.25
CA ALA A 48 24.15 -2.35 9.52
C ALA A 48 24.85 -2.59 10.88
N ASP A 49 25.87 -1.80 11.20
CA ASP A 49 26.58 -1.86 12.47
C ASP A 49 25.66 -1.46 13.64
N ALA A 50 24.85 -0.42 13.47
CA ALA A 50 23.85 -0.03 14.47
C ALA A 50 22.78 -1.12 14.70
N VAL A 51 22.34 -1.81 13.64
CA VAL A 51 21.41 -2.94 13.73
C VAL A 51 22.07 -4.16 14.39
N ALA A 52 23.34 -4.43 14.10
CA ALA A 52 24.10 -5.50 14.74
C ALA A 52 24.25 -5.26 16.25
N LEU A 53 24.51 -4.01 16.66
CA LEU A 53 24.53 -3.63 18.07
C LEU A 53 23.17 -3.81 18.73
N LEU A 54 22.08 -3.43 18.05
CA LEU A 54 20.70 -3.57 18.55
C LEU A 54 20.32 -5.03 18.87
N ALA A 55 20.94 -6.01 18.20
CA ALA A 55 20.72 -7.42 18.49
C ALA A 55 21.28 -7.88 19.84
N SER A 56 22.24 -7.14 20.41
CA SER A 56 22.83 -7.42 21.73
C SER A 56 22.36 -6.42 22.81
N GLU A 57 22.25 -5.14 22.45
CA GLU A 57 21.93 -4.07 23.38
C GLU A 57 20.81 -3.19 22.80
N VAL A 58 19.66 -3.16 23.48
CA VAL A 58 18.56 -2.25 23.14
C VAL A 58 18.72 -0.97 23.96
N PRO A 59 18.89 0.20 23.33
CA PRO A 59 19.11 1.47 24.03
C PRO A 59 17.78 2.00 24.60
N LEU A 60 17.26 1.33 25.63
CA LEU A 60 16.12 1.80 26.40
C LEU A 60 16.57 2.93 27.33
N ASP A 61 15.78 4.00 27.42
CA ASP A 61 15.96 4.97 28.49
C ASP A 61 15.65 4.33 29.86
N GLU A 62 16.12 4.96 30.95
CA GLU A 62 15.95 4.42 32.31
C GLU A 62 14.47 4.20 32.67
N ALA A 63 13.57 5.07 32.19
CA ALA A 63 12.15 4.98 32.49
C ALA A 63 11.44 3.86 31.72
N ALA A 64 11.92 3.53 30.51
CA ALA A 64 11.46 2.42 29.68
C ALA A 64 12.02 1.09 30.19
N ALA A 65 13.30 1.06 30.59
CA ALA A 65 13.94 -0.12 31.17
C ALA A 65 13.33 -0.55 32.51
N ALA A 66 12.86 0.42 33.31
CA ALA A 66 12.23 0.16 34.60
C ALA A 66 10.79 -0.39 34.53
N ARG A 67 10.14 -0.37 33.34
CA ARG A 67 8.76 -0.84 33.19
C ARG A 67 8.69 -2.23 32.57
N PRO A 68 7.83 -3.13 33.09
CA PRO A 68 7.52 -4.38 32.41
C PRO A 68 6.95 -4.13 31.02
N ALA A 69 7.45 -4.89 30.03
CA ALA A 69 7.01 -4.78 28.63
C ALA A 69 5.50 -5.01 28.48
N GLU A 70 4.95 -5.95 29.25
CA GLU A 70 3.51 -6.29 29.32
C GLU A 70 2.64 -5.08 29.67
N LEU A 71 3.16 -4.11 30.44
CA LEU A 71 2.45 -2.90 30.83
C LEU A 71 2.77 -1.72 29.90
N ALA A 72 3.97 -1.68 29.32
CA ALA A 72 4.45 -0.57 28.52
C ALA A 72 4.00 -0.64 27.05
N LEU A 73 3.93 -1.84 26.46
CA LEU A 73 3.69 -2.04 25.03
C LEU A 73 2.21 -1.93 24.61
N PRO A 74 1.21 -2.45 25.37
CA PRO A 74 -0.18 -2.37 24.93
C PRO A 74 -0.68 -0.95 24.64
N PRO A 75 -0.40 0.09 25.48
CA PRO A 75 -0.81 1.46 25.17
C PRO A 75 -0.21 2.02 23.87
N LEU A 76 1.00 1.59 23.49
CA LEU A 76 1.64 1.98 22.23
C LEU A 76 0.99 1.30 21.03
N ALA A 77 0.63 0.02 21.18
CA ALA A 77 -0.12 -0.71 20.15
C ALA A 77 -1.53 -0.13 19.95
N GLU A 78 -2.20 0.31 21.02
CA GLU A 78 -3.47 1.04 20.97
C GLU A 78 -3.33 2.39 20.28
N LEU A 79 -2.24 3.12 20.52
CA LEU A 79 -1.95 4.36 19.79
C LEU A 79 -1.81 4.11 18.28
N ALA A 80 -1.13 3.03 17.88
CA ALA A 80 -1.05 2.65 16.46
C ALA A 80 -2.44 2.30 15.89
N GLN A 81 -3.28 1.62 16.66
CA GLN A 81 -4.66 1.32 16.28
C GLN A 81 -5.52 2.58 16.11
N ARG A 82 -5.43 3.54 17.05
CA ARG A 82 -6.16 4.81 16.97
C ARG A 82 -5.77 5.61 15.73
N ARG A 83 -4.47 5.77 15.49
CA ARG A 83 -3.95 6.46 14.28
C ARG A 83 -4.43 5.78 12.99
N LEU A 84 -4.47 4.45 12.96
CA LEU A 84 -5.01 3.70 11.84
C LEU A 84 -6.52 3.96 11.68
N ALA A 85 -7.30 3.88 12.75
CA ALA A 85 -8.74 4.12 12.72
C ALA A 85 -9.06 5.54 12.22
N GLU A 86 -8.43 6.56 12.79
CA GLU A 86 -8.56 7.97 12.38
C GLU A 86 -8.23 8.16 10.88
N ALA A 87 -7.12 7.57 10.43
CA ALA A 87 -6.72 7.67 9.03
C ALA A 87 -7.71 6.95 8.08
N VAL A 88 -8.31 5.85 8.53
CA VAL A 88 -9.33 5.12 7.75
C VAL A 88 -10.67 5.86 7.75
N GLU A 89 -11.06 6.50 8.84
CA GLU A 89 -12.26 7.35 8.92
C GLU A 89 -12.15 8.56 7.98
N ALA A 90 -10.94 9.09 7.79
CA ALA A 90 -10.67 10.15 6.83
C ALA A 90 -10.73 9.69 5.35
N LEU A 91 -10.78 8.37 5.07
CA LEU A 91 -10.87 7.87 3.71
C LEU A 91 -12.30 8.00 3.16
N PRO A 92 -12.47 8.26 1.85
CA PRO A 92 -13.77 8.31 1.21
C PRO A 92 -14.33 6.90 0.95
N LEU A 93 -14.48 6.07 1.99
CA LEU A 93 -14.88 4.66 1.89
C LEU A 93 -16.28 4.49 1.25
N GLY A 94 -17.19 5.45 1.46
CA GLY A 94 -18.50 5.48 0.80
C GLY A 94 -18.45 5.76 -0.70
N ARG A 95 -17.41 6.48 -1.18
CA ARG A 95 -17.22 6.77 -2.61
C ARG A 95 -16.51 5.64 -3.35
N ALA A 96 -15.74 4.82 -2.64
CA ALA A 96 -15.09 3.63 -3.20
C ALA A 96 -16.07 2.52 -3.63
N GLY A 97 -17.38 2.67 -3.36
CA GLY A 97 -18.44 1.78 -3.85
C GLY A 97 -18.99 2.12 -5.22
N HIS A 98 -18.59 3.25 -5.83
CA HIS A 98 -19.09 3.67 -7.14
C HIS A 98 -18.09 3.33 -8.25
N PRO A 99 -18.48 2.52 -9.27
CA PRO A 99 -17.57 2.05 -10.34
C PRO A 99 -17.03 3.15 -11.27
N TYR A 100 -17.38 4.41 -11.05
CA TYR A 100 -16.95 5.51 -11.90
C TYR A 100 -16.91 6.82 -11.10
N ASN A 101 -15.74 7.18 -10.57
CA ASN A 101 -15.50 8.57 -10.14
C ASN A 101 -15.36 9.45 -11.40
N ALA A 102 -16.47 9.70 -12.12
CA ALA A 102 -16.52 10.66 -13.22
C ALA A 102 -15.96 12.04 -12.80
N GLU A 103 -16.12 12.38 -11.52
CA GLU A 103 -15.60 13.60 -10.92
C GLU A 103 -14.07 13.66 -10.91
N ALA A 104 -13.35 12.53 -10.85
CA ALA A 104 -11.88 12.52 -10.96
C ALA A 104 -11.40 12.90 -12.37
N LEU A 105 -12.18 12.54 -13.40
CA LEU A 105 -11.93 12.97 -14.78
C LEU A 105 -12.28 14.46 -14.95
N ILE A 106 -13.39 14.92 -14.38
CA ILE A 106 -13.84 16.33 -14.46
C ILE A 106 -12.90 17.27 -13.68
N HIS A 107 -12.50 16.91 -12.47
CA HIS A 107 -11.55 17.69 -11.67
C HIS A 107 -10.10 17.58 -12.16
N GLY A 108 -9.72 16.45 -12.77
CA GLY A 108 -8.42 16.25 -13.39
C GLY A 108 -8.23 17.06 -14.69
N LEU A 109 -9.32 17.32 -15.43
CA LEU A 109 -9.35 18.18 -16.61
C LEU A 109 -9.52 19.67 -16.26
N ALA A 110 -10.25 19.99 -15.18
CA ALA A 110 -10.52 21.37 -14.77
C ALA A 110 -9.36 22.04 -14.00
N ALA A 111 -8.51 21.26 -13.32
CA ALA A 111 -7.32 21.80 -12.69
C ALA A 111 -6.20 21.91 -13.74
N THR A 112 -5.87 23.12 -14.19
CA THR A 112 -4.58 23.37 -14.85
C THR A 112 -3.50 23.08 -13.82
N PRO A 113 -2.72 21.97 -13.93
CA PRO A 113 -1.71 21.68 -12.93
C PRO A 113 -0.61 22.74 -13.08
N ALA A 114 -0.16 23.33 -11.97
CA ALA A 114 1.17 23.92 -11.95
C ALA A 114 2.17 22.83 -12.38
N ALA A 115 3.19 23.19 -13.17
CA ALA A 115 4.13 22.22 -13.75
C ALA A 115 4.81 21.30 -12.71
N ASP A 116 4.86 21.74 -11.44
CA ASP A 116 5.50 21.04 -10.33
C ASP A 116 4.53 20.30 -9.38
N ALA A 117 3.21 20.36 -9.62
CA ALA A 117 2.23 19.69 -8.76
C ALA A 117 2.05 18.21 -9.17
N PRO A 118 2.00 17.27 -8.20
CA PRO A 118 1.72 15.87 -8.52
C PRO A 118 0.34 15.74 -9.19
N PRO A 119 0.18 14.85 -10.19
CA PRO A 119 -1.07 14.66 -10.91
C PRO A 119 -2.23 14.40 -9.96
N ALA A 120 -3.44 14.83 -10.34
CA ALA A 120 -4.62 14.76 -9.49
C ALA A 120 -4.90 13.35 -8.94
N SER A 121 -4.55 12.30 -9.69
CA SER A 121 -4.62 10.91 -9.26
C SER A 121 -3.69 10.59 -8.08
N GLU A 122 -2.45 11.08 -8.08
CA GLU A 122 -1.49 10.83 -6.98
C GLU A 122 -1.95 11.46 -5.66
N ARG A 123 -2.59 12.64 -5.74
CA ARG A 123 -3.20 13.28 -4.55
C ARG A 123 -4.34 12.46 -3.97
N GLN A 124 -5.11 11.78 -4.81
CA GLN A 124 -6.20 10.89 -4.37
C GLN A 124 -5.67 9.57 -3.80
N ASP A 125 -4.52 9.10 -4.29
CA ASP A 125 -3.92 7.82 -3.86
C ASP A 125 -3.11 7.97 -2.55
N ALA A 126 -2.62 9.17 -2.21
CA ALA A 126 -1.78 9.42 -1.04
C ALA A 126 -2.39 9.02 0.33
N PRO A 127 -3.67 9.33 0.65
CA PRO A 127 -4.31 8.87 1.89
C PRO A 127 -4.33 7.34 2.03
N TRP A 128 -4.55 6.63 0.92
CA TRP A 128 -4.56 5.15 0.88
C TRP A 128 -3.17 4.57 1.15
N HIS A 129 -2.12 5.20 0.61
CA HIS A 129 -0.73 4.82 0.93
C HIS A 129 -0.39 5.07 2.41
N GLN A 130 -0.93 6.12 3.02
CA GLN A 130 -0.75 6.37 4.46
C GLN A 130 -1.44 5.29 5.31
N VAL A 131 -2.69 4.93 4.99
CA VAL A 131 -3.40 3.85 5.67
C VAL A 131 -2.65 2.52 5.54
N ARG A 132 -2.08 2.22 4.36
CA ARG A 132 -1.24 1.03 4.17
C ARG A 132 -0.04 1.00 5.14
N ARG A 133 0.65 2.12 5.31
CA ARG A 133 1.78 2.22 6.26
C ARG A 133 1.31 2.01 7.70
N LEU A 134 0.23 2.67 8.10
CA LEU A 134 -0.34 2.55 9.44
C LEU A 134 -0.83 1.13 9.74
N LEU A 135 -1.41 0.45 8.75
CA LEU A 135 -1.85 -0.93 8.87
C LEU A 135 -0.66 -1.88 9.11
N ARG A 136 0.44 -1.69 8.38
CA ARG A 136 1.69 -2.44 8.62
C ARG A 136 2.24 -2.17 10.02
N LEU A 137 2.24 -0.92 10.47
CA LEU A 137 2.67 -0.56 11.83
C LEU A 137 1.80 -1.24 12.90
N ARG A 138 0.47 -1.25 12.71
CA ARG A 138 -0.44 -1.98 13.62
C ARG A 138 -0.14 -3.47 13.64
N ARG A 139 0.12 -4.07 12.48
CA ARG A 139 0.48 -5.50 12.41
C ARG A 139 1.80 -5.78 13.13
N TYR A 140 2.83 -4.97 12.91
CA TYR A 140 4.11 -5.12 13.63
C TYR A 140 3.97 -4.91 15.14
N ALA A 141 3.10 -3.99 15.57
CA ALA A 141 2.82 -3.80 17.00
C ALA A 141 2.17 -5.05 17.62
N LEU A 142 1.26 -5.72 16.90
CA LEU A 142 0.68 -6.99 17.34
C LEU A 142 1.72 -8.12 17.37
N GLU A 143 2.55 -8.23 16.32
CA GLU A 143 3.64 -9.24 16.28
C GLU A 143 4.62 -9.10 17.46
N VAL A 144 4.88 -7.86 17.92
CA VAL A 144 5.73 -7.59 19.09
C VAL A 144 5.02 -7.97 20.41
N LEU A 145 3.72 -7.70 20.53
CA LEU A 145 2.93 -8.10 21.71
C LEU A 145 2.84 -9.63 21.82
N ASP A 146 2.51 -10.31 20.72
CA ASP A 146 2.39 -11.78 20.67
C ASP A 146 3.74 -12.48 20.99
N ALA A 147 4.86 -11.84 20.65
CA ALA A 147 6.19 -12.34 21.01
C ALA A 147 6.52 -12.14 22.50
N GLY A 148 5.98 -11.10 23.13
CA GLY A 148 6.18 -10.78 24.55
C GLY A 148 5.39 -11.67 25.51
N ASP A 149 4.20 -12.14 25.11
CA ASP A 149 3.34 -13.06 25.87
C ASP A 149 3.89 -14.51 25.97
N ARG A 150 5.12 -14.76 25.49
CA ARG A 150 5.80 -16.07 25.60
C ARG A 150 6.94 -16.13 26.66
N PRO A 151 6.75 -15.82 27.95
CA PRO A 151 7.77 -16.12 28.96
C PRO A 151 7.86 -17.62 29.30
N ASP A 152 6.72 -18.33 29.38
CA ASP A 152 6.65 -19.75 29.76
C ASP A 152 5.62 -20.46 28.88
N GLY A 153 5.93 -21.65 28.38
CA GLY A 153 5.15 -22.40 27.37
C GLY A 153 3.74 -22.87 27.76
N SER A 154 2.97 -22.11 28.52
CA SER A 154 1.60 -22.40 28.92
C SER A 154 0.62 -21.40 28.31
N GLY A 155 -0.08 -21.83 27.25
CA GLY A 155 -1.32 -21.23 26.77
C GLY A 155 -1.22 -20.67 25.34
N PRO A 156 -2.22 -20.92 24.48
CA PRO A 156 -2.31 -20.19 23.22
C PRO A 156 -2.54 -18.71 23.53
N ALA A 157 -1.74 -17.82 22.94
CA ALA A 157 -2.06 -16.40 22.89
C ALA A 157 -3.50 -16.28 22.38
N GLU A 158 -4.40 -15.66 23.15
CA GLU A 158 -5.76 -15.29 22.72
C GLU A 158 -5.73 -14.16 21.67
N ALA A 159 -4.65 -14.03 20.90
CA ALA A 159 -4.65 -13.24 19.70
C ALA A 159 -5.66 -13.87 18.74
N ASP A 160 -6.82 -13.24 18.56
CA ASP A 160 -7.86 -13.68 17.64
C ASP A 160 -7.22 -13.95 16.26
N PRO A 161 -6.99 -15.22 15.87
CA PRO A 161 -6.29 -15.54 14.63
C PRO A 161 -7.08 -14.99 13.43
N SER A 162 -8.39 -14.80 13.60
CA SER A 162 -9.23 -14.19 12.59
C SER A 162 -8.96 -12.68 12.42
N LEU A 163 -8.54 -11.96 13.46
CA LEU A 163 -8.12 -10.55 13.36
C LEU A 163 -6.83 -10.42 12.55
N SER A 164 -5.82 -11.21 12.85
CA SER A 164 -4.55 -11.21 12.12
C SER A 164 -4.74 -11.55 10.64
N VAL A 165 -5.58 -12.53 10.33
CA VAL A 165 -5.96 -12.88 8.95
C VAL A 165 -6.69 -11.72 8.26
N ARG A 166 -7.65 -11.07 8.93
CA ARG A 166 -8.37 -9.90 8.38
C ARG A 166 -7.44 -8.72 8.10
N LEU A 167 -6.51 -8.41 9.01
CA LEU A 167 -5.51 -7.35 8.81
C LEU A 167 -4.55 -7.66 7.66
N LEU A 168 -4.14 -8.93 7.51
CA LEU A 168 -3.33 -9.37 6.37
C LEU A 168 -4.09 -9.20 5.05
N ALA A 169 -5.35 -9.62 4.99
CA ALA A 169 -6.20 -9.46 3.80
C ALA A 169 -6.43 -7.98 3.45
N ALA A 170 -6.66 -7.13 4.46
CA ALA A 170 -6.74 -5.68 4.27
C ALA A 170 -5.43 -5.11 3.73
N GLY A 171 -4.29 -5.60 4.23
CA GLY A 171 -2.95 -5.22 3.74
C GLY A 171 -2.76 -5.60 2.28
N GLN A 172 -3.11 -6.82 1.90
CA GLN A 172 -3.04 -7.29 0.52
C GLN A 172 -3.91 -6.46 -0.44
N ALA A 173 -5.10 -6.03 -0.02
CA ALA A 173 -5.92 -5.12 -0.80
C ALA A 173 -5.21 -3.76 -1.03
N LEU A 174 -4.56 -3.22 -0.01
CA LEU A 174 -3.81 -1.96 -0.11
C LEU A 174 -2.49 -2.09 -0.90
N GLU A 175 -1.85 -3.28 -0.90
CA GLU A 175 -0.74 -3.57 -1.81
C GLU A 175 -1.21 -3.57 -3.26
N ARG A 176 -2.30 -4.27 -3.58
CA ARG A 176 -2.89 -4.24 -4.94
C ARG A 176 -3.26 -2.84 -5.40
N HIS A 177 -3.83 -2.02 -4.51
CA HIS A 177 -4.06 -0.60 -4.78
C HIS A 177 -2.77 0.12 -5.19
N ARG A 178 -1.69 -0.09 -4.43
CA ARG A 178 -0.40 0.57 -4.68
C ARG A 178 0.24 0.10 -5.98
N ASP A 179 0.23 -1.20 -6.25
CA ASP A 179 0.82 -1.76 -7.47
C ASP A 179 0.04 -1.32 -8.71
N ALA A 180 -1.31 -1.31 -8.65
CA ALA A 180 -2.15 -0.80 -9.73
C ALA A 180 -1.96 0.72 -9.95
N ALA A 181 -1.82 1.51 -8.89
CA ALA A 181 -1.54 2.94 -9.01
C ALA A 181 -0.18 3.20 -9.67
N GLU A 182 0.87 2.45 -9.29
CA GLU A 182 2.20 2.54 -9.90
C GLU A 182 2.19 2.07 -11.37
N ALA A 183 1.47 1.00 -11.69
CA ALA A 183 1.29 0.51 -13.05
C ALA A 183 0.56 1.55 -13.93
N ALA A 184 -0.51 2.16 -13.41
CA ALA A 184 -1.23 3.24 -14.09
C ALA A 184 -0.32 4.45 -14.36
N ALA A 185 0.52 4.83 -13.40
CA ALA A 185 1.48 5.92 -13.55
C ALA A 185 2.56 5.58 -14.59
N ALA A 186 3.08 4.35 -14.59
CA ALA A 186 4.05 3.87 -15.57
C ALA A 186 3.46 3.87 -16.99
N ALA A 187 2.22 3.40 -17.17
CA ALA A 187 1.53 3.45 -18.46
C ALA A 187 1.34 4.90 -18.96
N ALA A 188 0.92 5.80 -18.07
CA ALA A 188 0.76 7.22 -18.40
C ALA A 188 2.09 7.90 -18.75
N ALA A 189 3.17 7.58 -18.03
CA ALA A 189 4.51 8.06 -18.33
C ALA A 189 5.02 7.54 -19.68
N ALA A 190 4.82 6.25 -19.97
CA ALA A 190 5.16 5.65 -21.25
C ALA A 190 4.38 6.31 -22.41
N ALA A 191 3.11 6.66 -22.21
CA ALA A 191 2.29 7.34 -23.20
C ALA A 191 2.79 8.76 -23.55
N ARG A 192 3.58 9.41 -22.66
CA ARG A 192 4.23 10.69 -22.92
C ARG A 192 5.56 10.57 -23.68
N THR A 193 5.98 9.35 -24.04
CA THR A 193 7.21 9.13 -24.82
C THR A 193 7.09 9.80 -26.20
N PRO A 194 8.07 10.61 -26.64
CA PRO A 194 8.00 11.26 -27.94
C PRO A 194 7.99 10.24 -29.08
N ARG A 195 7.27 10.56 -30.17
CA ARG A 195 7.24 9.79 -31.44
C ARG A 195 6.69 8.36 -31.33
N ILE A 196 5.84 8.05 -30.36
CA ILE A 196 5.10 6.78 -30.33
C ILE A 196 3.95 6.81 -31.35
N ALA A 197 3.58 5.64 -31.90
CA ALA A 197 2.46 5.53 -32.83
C ALA A 197 1.11 5.75 -32.10
N PRO A 198 0.09 6.35 -32.76
CA PRO A 198 -1.22 6.57 -32.14
C PRO A 198 -1.87 5.29 -31.58
N ALA A 199 -1.75 4.16 -32.28
CA ALA A 199 -2.26 2.87 -31.80
C ALA A 199 -1.58 2.39 -30.51
N THR A 200 -0.29 2.70 -30.35
CA THR A 200 0.48 2.41 -29.12
C THR A 200 0.04 3.32 -27.97
N ALA A 201 -0.15 4.61 -28.25
CA ALA A 201 -0.67 5.56 -27.26
C ALA A 201 -2.08 5.17 -26.78
N TYR A 202 -2.95 4.73 -27.70
CA TYR A 202 -4.28 4.21 -27.37
C TYR A 202 -4.19 2.98 -26.47
N ALA A 203 -3.36 1.99 -26.81
CA ALA A 203 -3.18 0.79 -25.99
C ALA A 203 -2.67 1.12 -24.57
N LEU A 204 -1.74 2.07 -24.44
CA LEU A 204 -1.27 2.56 -23.13
C LEU A 204 -2.37 3.31 -22.36
N GLY A 205 -3.25 4.04 -23.05
CA GLY A 205 -4.42 4.68 -22.46
C GLY A 205 -5.43 3.67 -21.91
N VAL A 206 -5.71 2.59 -22.66
CA VAL A 206 -6.57 1.49 -22.19
C VAL A 206 -5.96 0.79 -20.98
N LEU A 207 -4.65 0.48 -21.02
CA LEU A 207 -3.94 -0.10 -19.87
C LEU A 207 -4.00 0.82 -18.65
N HIS A 208 -3.77 2.13 -18.83
CA HIS A 208 -3.90 3.09 -17.75
C HIS A 208 -5.31 3.05 -17.12
N ALA A 209 -6.36 3.08 -17.94
CA ALA A 209 -7.74 3.04 -17.46
C ALA A 209 -8.06 1.73 -16.71
N ASP A 210 -7.60 0.59 -17.23
CA ASP A 210 -7.73 -0.72 -16.59
C ASP A 210 -7.09 -0.71 -15.18
N GLN A 211 -5.85 -0.21 -15.08
CA GLN A 211 -5.17 -0.11 -13.79
C GLN A 211 -5.85 0.89 -12.84
N ARG A 212 -6.49 1.95 -13.33
CA ARG A 212 -7.33 2.82 -12.49
C ARG A 212 -8.60 2.12 -11.99
N HIS A 213 -9.18 1.20 -12.76
CA HIS A 213 -10.28 0.37 -12.27
C HIS A 213 -9.81 -0.60 -11.19
N GLU A 214 -8.64 -1.21 -11.33
CA GLU A 214 -8.05 -2.05 -10.28
C GLU A 214 -7.77 -1.28 -8.99
N VAL A 215 -7.34 -0.01 -9.09
CA VAL A 215 -7.21 0.90 -7.93
C VAL A 215 -8.55 1.03 -7.19
N GLU A 216 -9.65 1.32 -7.89
CA GLU A 216 -10.97 1.45 -7.26
C GLU A 216 -11.48 0.11 -6.72
N ALA A 217 -11.27 -1.00 -7.45
CA ALA A 217 -11.62 -2.34 -6.99
C ALA A 217 -10.88 -2.72 -5.70
N ALA A 218 -9.60 -2.36 -5.59
CA ALA A 218 -8.81 -2.57 -4.39
C ALA A 218 -9.30 -1.73 -3.20
N ARG A 219 -9.71 -0.47 -3.44
CA ARG A 219 -10.33 0.39 -2.41
C ARG A 219 -11.64 -0.18 -1.90
N PHE A 220 -12.48 -0.66 -2.80
CA PHE A 220 -13.73 -1.33 -2.46
C PHE A 220 -13.49 -2.60 -1.65
N ALA A 221 -12.55 -3.44 -2.09
CA ALA A 221 -12.18 -4.66 -1.37
C ALA A 221 -11.67 -4.37 0.04
N PHE A 222 -10.80 -3.36 0.20
CA PHE A 222 -10.34 -2.89 1.50
C PHE A 222 -11.52 -2.47 2.39
N GLY A 223 -12.41 -1.61 1.88
CA GLY A 223 -13.59 -1.14 2.64
C GLY A 223 -14.45 -2.29 3.16
N ARG A 224 -14.70 -3.32 2.34
CA ARG A 224 -15.47 -4.52 2.76
C ARG A 224 -14.75 -5.38 3.81
N ILE A 225 -13.43 -5.49 3.74
CA ILE A 225 -12.65 -6.23 4.74
C ILE A 225 -12.62 -5.45 6.06
N TRP A 226 -12.44 -4.13 5.98
CA TRP A 226 -12.39 -3.26 7.14
C TRP A 226 -13.73 -3.23 7.90
N GLN A 227 -14.85 -3.08 7.19
CA GLN A 227 -16.19 -3.13 7.81
C GLN A 227 -16.43 -4.44 8.57
N ARG A 228 -16.06 -5.58 8.00
CA ARG A 228 -16.15 -6.89 8.69
C ARG A 228 -15.29 -6.96 9.95
N THR A 229 -14.13 -6.32 9.93
CA THR A 229 -13.23 -6.24 11.08
C THR A 229 -13.87 -5.45 12.22
N LEU A 230 -14.50 -4.31 11.91
CA LEU A 230 -15.24 -3.50 12.89
C LEU A 230 -16.47 -4.23 13.45
N SER A 231 -17.26 -4.90 12.59
CA SER A 231 -18.43 -5.67 13.03
C SER A 231 -18.05 -6.82 13.97
N SER A 232 -16.95 -7.53 13.69
CA SER A 232 -16.44 -8.61 14.54
C SER A 232 -15.99 -8.09 15.92
N ALA A 233 -15.34 -6.92 15.98
CA ALA A 233 -14.92 -6.31 17.24
C ALA A 233 -16.11 -5.87 18.11
N SER A 234 -17.17 -5.33 17.47
CA SER A 234 -18.41 -4.95 18.17
C SER A 234 -19.14 -6.16 18.74
N GLN A 235 -19.14 -7.31 18.04
CA GLN A 235 -19.77 -8.55 18.54
C GLN A 235 -19.00 -9.14 19.72
N ALA A 236 -17.66 -9.15 19.67
CA ALA A 236 -16.82 -9.60 20.79
C ALA A 236 -17.07 -8.74 22.06
N SER A 237 -17.22 -7.43 21.90
CA SER A 237 -17.49 -6.51 23.02
C SER A 237 -18.87 -6.71 23.65
N GLN A 238 -19.88 -7.11 22.87
CA GLN A 238 -21.24 -7.40 23.37
C GLN A 238 -21.32 -8.77 24.06
N GLY A 239 -20.57 -9.77 23.59
CA GLY A 239 -20.52 -11.10 24.22
C GLY A 239 -19.91 -11.09 25.63
N LEU A 240 -18.90 -10.25 25.87
CA LEU A 240 -18.28 -10.08 27.19
C LEU A 240 -19.17 -9.34 28.21
N SER A 241 -20.19 -8.59 27.77
CA SER A 241 -21.09 -7.85 28.66
C SER A 241 -22.33 -8.65 29.13
N VAL A 242 -22.53 -9.85 28.58
CA VAL A 242 -23.73 -10.69 28.84
C VAL A 242 -23.37 -11.97 29.63
N SER A 243 -22.09 -12.17 29.97
CA SER A 243 -21.61 -13.23 30.88
C SER A 243 -21.26 -12.64 32.24
#